data_AF-A0A7C5ULH1-F1
#
_entry.id   AF-A0A7C5ULH1-F1
#
_cell.length_a   1.000
_cell.length_b   1.000
_cell.length_c   1.000
_cell.angle_alpha   90.00
_cell.angle_beta   90.00
_cell.angle_gamma   90.00
#
_symmetry.space_group_name_H-M   'P 1'
#
loop_
_entity.id
_entity.type
_entity.pdbx_description
1 polymer ?
#
loop_
_entity_poly.entity_id
_entity_poly.type
_entity_poly.pdbx_seq_one_letter_code
_entity_poly.pdbx_strand_id
1 'polypeptide(L)'
;MARISRLNCLTEEEKCGVYRLLIPNKIFKLFEIDPETGKNKQKEQVVCYECPEGSAEASIEIKANPSDQDPIFYIEVSDSRDLIQLQWDFILINDIRVPRFNTDVTVEGKDRWFHWDTRNLPEEIRAVEAGLAPGQTRPGLRLIDELNQCLDRFCLTLGLKSIFMEALFYHNA
;
A
#
# COMPACT_ATOMS: atom_id res chain seq x y z
N MET A 1 16.30 19.03 6.73
CA MET A 1 15.39 18.26 5.88
C MET A 1 15.42 16.82 6.36
N ALA A 2 14.25 16.29 6.69
CA ALA A 2 14.12 14.91 7.11
C ALA A 2 14.17 13.99 5.88
N ARG A 3 14.82 12.84 6.06
CA ARG A 3 14.98 11.76 5.08
C ARG A 3 14.35 10.50 5.68
N ILE A 4 13.88 9.58 4.86
CA ILE A 4 13.35 8.28 5.29
C ILE A 4 14.37 7.57 6.18
N SER A 5 15.64 7.54 5.74
CA SER A 5 16.77 7.01 6.52
C SER A 5 16.93 7.62 7.91
N ARG A 6 16.61 8.90 8.09
CA ARG A 6 16.64 9.56 9.41
C ARG A 6 15.39 9.30 10.24
N LEU A 7 14.22 9.24 9.61
CA LEU A 7 12.96 8.91 10.29
C LEU A 7 13.00 7.48 10.83
N ASN A 8 13.61 6.57 10.08
CA ASN A 8 13.75 5.17 10.49
C ASN A 8 14.67 4.99 11.71
N CYS A 9 15.46 5.99 12.09
CA CYS A 9 16.26 6.01 13.32
C CYS A 9 15.50 6.57 14.54
N LEU A 10 14.26 7.03 14.37
CA LEU A 10 13.42 7.47 15.51
C LEU A 10 12.93 6.26 16.31
N THR A 11 12.40 6.52 17.49
CA THR A 11 11.73 5.48 18.28
C THR A 11 10.52 4.92 17.52
N GLU A 12 10.12 3.68 17.84
CA GLU A 12 8.94 3.03 17.22
C GLU A 12 7.69 3.91 17.28
N GLU A 13 7.42 4.52 18.43
CA GLU A 13 6.25 5.38 18.63
C GLU A 13 6.30 6.64 17.75
N GLU A 14 7.45 7.31 17.70
CA GLU A 14 7.63 8.51 16.89
C GLU A 14 7.55 8.20 15.39
N LYS A 15 8.22 7.15 14.92
CA LYS A 15 8.19 6.79 13.50
C LYS A 15 6.81 6.32 13.06
N CYS A 16 6.13 5.49 13.86
CA CYS A 16 4.75 5.08 13.56
C CYS A 16 3.82 6.30 13.49
N GLY A 17 3.96 7.26 14.41
CA GLY A 17 3.18 8.50 14.41
C GLY A 17 3.36 9.33 13.14
N VAL A 18 4.59 9.43 12.63
CA VAL A 18 4.90 10.16 11.38
C VAL A 18 4.42 9.38 10.15
N TYR A 19 4.72 8.08 10.06
CA TYR A 19 4.32 7.25 8.92
C TYR A 19 2.81 7.08 8.80
N ARG A 20 2.06 7.15 9.91
CA ARG A 20 0.60 7.16 9.89
C ARG A 20 0.00 8.30 9.05
N LEU A 21 0.72 9.40 8.84
CA LEU A 21 0.28 10.49 7.97
C LEU A 21 0.08 10.06 6.50
N LEU A 22 0.72 8.96 6.09
CA LEU A 22 0.58 8.38 4.75
C LEU A 22 -0.71 7.56 4.57
N ILE A 23 -1.46 7.28 5.65
CA ILE A 23 -2.62 6.39 5.62
C ILE A 23 -3.91 7.22 5.44
N PRO A 24 -4.72 6.97 4.39
CA PRO A 24 -6.06 7.55 4.27
C PRO A 24 -6.96 7.21 5.48
N ASN A 25 -7.51 8.24 6.13
CA ASN A 25 -8.36 8.08 7.32
C ASN A 25 -9.64 7.26 7.04
N LYS A 26 -10.12 7.27 5.80
CA LYS A 26 -11.25 6.42 5.41
C LYS A 26 -10.99 4.92 5.60
N ILE A 27 -9.74 4.44 5.50
CA ILE A 27 -9.43 3.02 5.69
C ILE A 27 -9.77 2.58 7.12
N PHE A 28 -9.31 3.34 8.12
CA PHE A 28 -9.61 3.08 9.53
C PHE A 28 -11.11 3.02 9.80
N LYS A 29 -11.89 3.92 9.18
CA LYS A 29 -13.34 3.97 9.35
C LYS A 29 -14.07 2.81 8.65
N LEU A 30 -13.67 2.48 7.42
CA LEU A 30 -14.33 1.45 6.61
C LEU A 30 -14.12 0.04 7.17
N PHE A 31 -12.94 -0.22 7.75
CA PHE A 31 -12.56 -1.53 8.28
C PHE A 31 -12.53 -1.59 9.81
N GLU A 32 -12.96 -0.51 10.47
CA GLU A 32 -13.09 -0.43 11.92
C GLU A 32 -11.78 -0.78 12.65
N ILE A 33 -10.69 -0.22 12.12
CA ILE A 33 -9.33 -0.35 12.65
C ILE A 33 -9.03 0.87 13.51
N ASP A 34 -8.54 0.64 14.72
CA ASP A 34 -8.09 1.71 15.61
C ASP A 34 -6.78 2.32 15.08
N PRO A 35 -6.74 3.63 14.77
CA PRO A 35 -5.56 4.29 14.20
C PRO A 35 -4.39 4.45 15.19
N GLU A 36 -4.64 4.39 16.51
CA GLU A 36 -3.61 4.49 17.53
C GLU A 36 -2.97 3.13 17.81
N THR A 37 -3.80 2.08 17.92
CA THR A 37 -3.28 0.74 18.23
C THR A 37 -2.98 -0.11 16.99
N GLY A 38 -3.52 0.24 15.82
CA GLY A 38 -3.39 -0.55 14.58
C GLY A 38 -4.16 -1.87 14.63
N LYS A 39 -5.15 -1.99 15.53
CA LYS A 39 -5.88 -3.23 15.78
C LYS A 39 -7.29 -3.21 15.18
N ASN A 40 -7.74 -4.37 14.71
CA ASN A 40 -9.12 -4.57 14.27
C ASN A 40 -10.08 -4.78 15.45
N LYS A 41 -11.37 -4.99 15.17
CA LYS A 41 -12.41 -5.28 16.18
C LYS A 41 -12.10 -6.50 17.05
N GLN A 42 -11.39 -7.48 16.51
CA GLN A 42 -10.96 -8.70 17.18
C GLN A 42 -9.69 -8.49 18.04
N LYS A 43 -9.16 -7.26 18.08
CA LYS A 43 -7.93 -6.86 18.79
C LYS A 43 -6.66 -7.48 18.19
N GLU A 44 -6.71 -7.89 16.94
CA GLU A 44 -5.57 -8.42 16.19
C GLU A 44 -4.78 -7.26 15.57
N GLN A 45 -3.45 -7.36 15.53
CA GLN A 45 -2.60 -6.36 14.89
C GLN A 45 -2.71 -6.49 13.38
N VAL A 46 -3.20 -5.45 12.70
CA VAL A 46 -3.46 -5.49 11.25
C VAL A 46 -2.82 -4.35 10.47
N VAL A 47 -2.21 -3.40 11.17
CA VAL A 47 -1.33 -2.38 10.60
C VAL A 47 0.11 -2.78 10.91
N CYS A 48 0.91 -2.98 9.87
CA CYS A 48 2.34 -3.25 9.96
C CYS A 48 3.14 -2.09 9.37
N TYR A 49 4.15 -1.64 10.09
CA TYR A 49 5.12 -0.64 9.63
C TYR A 49 6.47 -1.34 9.46
N GLU A 50 6.92 -1.49 8.22
CA GLU A 50 8.23 -2.06 7.90
C GLU A 50 9.20 -0.91 7.68
N CYS A 51 9.89 -0.51 8.75
CA CYS A 51 10.78 0.66 8.78
C CYS A 51 12.10 0.30 9.47
N PRO A 52 12.98 -0.50 8.83
CA PRO A 52 14.23 -0.95 9.44
C PRO A 52 15.16 0.23 9.76
N GLU A 53 15.83 0.18 10.91
CA GLU A 53 16.67 1.27 11.39
C GLU A 53 17.78 1.63 10.37
N GLY A 54 17.86 2.93 10.01
CA GLY A 54 18.83 3.44 9.04
C GLY A 54 18.54 3.09 7.57
N SER A 55 17.50 2.29 7.28
CA SER A 55 17.08 1.99 5.91
C SER A 55 16.59 3.25 5.20
N ALA A 56 16.88 3.39 3.91
CA ALA A 56 16.38 4.48 3.08
C ALA A 56 14.94 4.24 2.56
N GLU A 57 14.33 3.13 2.94
CA GLU A 57 13.01 2.66 2.49
C GLU A 57 12.11 2.40 3.71
N ALA A 58 10.81 2.61 3.53
CA ALA A 58 9.79 2.30 4.51
C ALA A 58 8.50 1.89 3.80
N SER A 59 7.80 0.91 4.35
CA SER A 59 6.47 0.52 3.88
C SER A 59 5.46 0.36 5.01
N ILE A 60 4.19 0.48 4.63
CA ILE A 60 3.04 0.31 5.52
C ILE A 60 2.09 -0.68 4.86
N GLU A 61 1.73 -1.74 5.58
CA GLU A 61 0.72 -2.70 5.16
C GLU A 61 -0.48 -2.66 6.11
N ILE A 62 -1.69 -2.67 5.54
CA ILE A 62 -2.94 -2.78 6.30
C ILE A 62 -3.77 -3.92 5.74
N LYS A 63 -4.12 -4.88 6.60
CA LYS A 63 -5.03 -5.99 6.28
C LYS A 63 -6.34 -5.86 7.08
N ALA A 64 -7.38 -6.62 6.74
CA ALA A 64 -8.55 -6.74 7.63
C ALA A 64 -8.31 -7.77 8.73
N ASN A 65 -7.67 -8.87 8.36
CA ASN A 65 -7.18 -9.91 9.27
C ASN A 65 -5.70 -10.21 8.95
N PRO A 66 -4.89 -10.60 9.95
CA PRO A 66 -3.47 -10.89 9.73
C PRO A 66 -3.22 -12.00 8.69
N SER A 67 -4.15 -12.96 8.59
CA SER A 67 -4.07 -14.09 7.65
C SER A 67 -4.55 -13.79 6.23
N ASP A 68 -5.06 -12.59 5.96
CA ASP A 68 -5.55 -12.25 4.63
C ASP A 68 -4.41 -12.23 3.61
N GLN A 69 -4.69 -12.77 2.42
CA GLN A 69 -3.73 -12.85 1.32
C GLN A 69 -3.38 -11.46 0.78
N ASP A 70 -4.40 -10.67 0.42
CA ASP A 70 -4.19 -9.35 -0.17
C ASP A 70 -4.42 -8.26 0.89
N PRO A 71 -3.57 -7.23 0.97
CA PRO A 71 -3.79 -6.11 1.86
C PRO A 71 -4.93 -5.21 1.34
N ILE A 72 -5.58 -4.51 2.26
CA ILE A 72 -6.48 -3.38 1.96
C ILE A 72 -5.66 -2.23 1.39
N PHE A 73 -4.51 -1.96 2.01
CA PHE A 73 -3.65 -0.85 1.67
C PHE A 73 -2.20 -1.25 1.86
N TYR A 74 -1.38 -0.91 0.88
CA TYR A 74 0.07 -1.04 0.99
C TYR A 74 0.71 0.17 0.32
N ILE A 75 1.64 0.85 0.99
CA ILE A 75 2.43 1.92 0.38
C ILE A 75 3.90 1.71 0.70
N GLU A 76 4.76 1.98 -0.26
CA GLU A 76 6.21 1.97 -0.10
C GLU A 76 6.80 3.29 -0.59
N VAL A 77 7.69 3.85 0.23
CA VAL A 77 8.37 5.12 -0.03
C VAL A 77 9.85 5.00 0.32
N SER A 78 10.67 5.77 -0.39
CA SER A 78 12.10 5.80 -0.17
C SER A 78 12.69 7.20 -0.31
N ASP A 79 13.95 7.32 0.09
CA ASP A 79 14.73 8.51 -0.18
C ASP A 79 14.96 8.68 -1.69
N SER A 80 14.58 9.84 -2.24
CA SER A 80 15.00 10.24 -3.57
C SER A 80 16.50 10.61 -3.61
N ARG A 81 17.07 10.62 -4.82
CA ARG A 81 18.38 11.22 -5.10
C ARG A 81 18.39 12.73 -4.83
N ASP A 82 17.27 13.40 -5.06
CA ASP A 82 17.11 14.82 -4.73
C ASP A 82 16.67 14.97 -3.26
N LEU A 83 17.39 15.81 -2.52
CA LEU A 83 17.20 16.04 -1.08
C LEU A 83 15.86 16.67 -0.72
N ILE A 84 15.15 17.26 -1.70
CA ILE A 84 13.84 17.88 -1.51
C ILE A 84 12.68 17.01 -1.99
N GLN A 85 12.96 15.78 -2.45
CA GLN A 85 11.97 14.88 -3.02
C GLN A 85 11.73 13.64 -2.15
N LEU A 86 10.47 13.23 -2.04
CA LEU A 86 10.09 11.88 -1.61
C LEU A 86 10.03 10.99 -2.84
N GLN A 87 10.57 9.78 -2.78
CA GLN A 87 10.30 8.79 -3.82
C GLN A 87 9.10 7.91 -3.39
N TRP A 88 8.10 7.81 -4.26
CA TRP A 88 6.95 6.92 -4.09
C TRP A 88 7.13 5.70 -4.97
N ASP A 89 7.46 4.57 -4.35
CA ASP A 89 7.88 3.34 -5.02
C ASP A 89 6.71 2.42 -5.35
N PHE A 90 5.76 2.28 -4.42
CA PHE A 90 4.66 1.35 -4.60
C PHE A 90 3.37 1.76 -3.90
N ILE A 91 2.23 1.32 -4.44
CA ILE A 91 0.91 1.47 -3.84
C ILE A 91 -0.05 0.35 -4.25
N LEU A 92 -0.81 -0.16 -3.29
CA LEU A 92 -2.01 -0.95 -3.49
C LEU A 92 -3.13 -0.39 -2.64
N ILE A 93 -4.32 -0.25 -3.23
CA ILE A 93 -5.56 0.03 -2.50
C ILE A 93 -6.62 -0.93 -3.02
N ASN A 94 -7.02 -1.91 -2.22
CA ASN A 94 -7.95 -2.97 -2.62
C ASN A 94 -9.24 -2.91 -1.80
N ASP A 95 -10.38 -3.14 -2.47
CA ASP A 95 -11.62 -3.48 -1.80
C ASP A 95 -11.71 -5.00 -1.57
N ILE A 96 -11.34 -5.44 -0.37
CA ILE A 96 -11.36 -6.85 0.01
C ILE A 96 -12.77 -7.43 0.20
N ARG A 97 -13.82 -6.59 0.21
CA ARG A 97 -15.22 -7.02 0.39
C ARG A 97 -15.80 -7.63 -0.89
N VAL A 98 -15.14 -7.39 -2.02
CA VAL A 98 -15.48 -7.93 -3.34
C VAL A 98 -14.66 -9.21 -3.57
N PRO A 99 -15.15 -10.19 -4.34
CA PRO A 99 -14.37 -11.37 -4.71
C PRO A 99 -13.02 -11.02 -5.34
N ARG A 100 -12.03 -11.87 -5.07
CA ARG A 100 -10.72 -11.85 -5.73
C ARG A 100 -10.81 -12.55 -7.09
N PHE A 101 -10.19 -11.97 -8.10
CA PHE A 101 -9.96 -12.59 -9.39
C PHE A 101 -8.50 -13.02 -9.49
N ASN A 102 -8.29 -14.29 -9.79
CA ASN A 102 -6.97 -14.92 -9.73
C ASN A 102 -6.18 -14.71 -11.04
N THR A 103 -6.01 -13.45 -11.45
CA THR A 103 -5.33 -13.05 -12.70
C THR A 103 -3.80 -13.09 -12.59
N ASP A 104 -3.30 -13.11 -11.35
CA ASP A 104 -1.89 -13.14 -10.97
C ASP A 104 -1.33 -14.56 -10.79
N VAL A 105 -2.18 -15.58 -10.86
CA VAL A 105 -1.79 -16.99 -10.78
C VAL A 105 -2.17 -17.73 -12.06
N THR A 106 -1.54 -18.88 -12.29
CA THR A 106 -1.90 -19.79 -13.37
C THR A 106 -3.19 -20.54 -13.03
N VAL A 107 -3.76 -21.25 -14.02
CA VAL A 107 -4.94 -22.12 -13.80
C VAL A 107 -4.66 -23.20 -12.75
N GLU A 108 -3.39 -23.60 -12.58
CA GLU A 108 -2.94 -24.56 -11.56
C GLU A 108 -2.69 -23.91 -10.18
N GLY A 109 -2.88 -22.59 -10.05
CA GLY A 109 -2.65 -21.83 -8.82
C GLY A 109 -1.18 -21.52 -8.55
N LYS A 110 -0.29 -21.64 -9.54
CA LYS A 110 1.12 -21.23 -9.42
C LYS A 110 1.26 -19.74 -9.66
N ASP A 111 2.26 -19.12 -9.04
CA ASP A 111 2.57 -17.70 -9.24
C ASP A 111 2.94 -17.41 -10.70
N ARG A 112 2.30 -16.42 -11.32
CA ARG A 112 2.58 -16.03 -12.70
C ARG A 112 3.94 -15.34 -12.85
N TRP A 113 4.53 -14.81 -11.78
CA TRP A 113 5.81 -14.10 -11.83
C TRP A 113 6.92 -14.94 -12.48
N PHE A 114 6.99 -16.23 -12.16
CA PHE A 114 7.94 -17.18 -12.75
C PHE A 114 7.37 -17.98 -13.93
N HIS A 115 6.07 -17.86 -14.20
CA HIS A 115 5.31 -18.64 -15.18
C HIS A 115 4.58 -17.74 -16.19
N TRP A 116 5.30 -16.77 -16.75
CA TRP A 116 4.78 -15.75 -17.67
C TRP A 116 4.20 -16.34 -18.97
N ASP A 117 4.59 -17.56 -19.32
CA ASP A 117 4.12 -18.34 -20.46
C ASP A 117 2.68 -18.83 -20.32
N THR A 118 2.13 -18.81 -19.09
CA THR A 118 0.78 -19.26 -18.80
C THR A 118 -0.10 -18.14 -18.24
N ARG A 119 -1.40 -18.24 -18.51
CA ARG A 119 -2.42 -17.25 -18.13
C ARG A 119 -3.65 -17.94 -17.58
N ASN A 120 -4.30 -17.32 -16.60
CA ASN A 120 -5.60 -17.73 -16.12
C ASN A 120 -6.70 -16.97 -16.85
N LEU A 121 -6.83 -17.24 -18.15
CA LEU A 121 -7.79 -16.58 -19.05
C LEU A 121 -9.24 -16.58 -18.52
N PRO A 122 -9.77 -17.67 -17.91
CA PRO A 122 -11.12 -17.64 -17.35
C PRO A 122 -11.31 -16.56 -16.29
N GLU A 123 -10.34 -16.41 -15.37
CA GLU A 123 -10.41 -15.39 -14.31
C GLU A 123 -10.15 -13.97 -14.85
N GLU A 124 -9.28 -13.83 -15.85
CA GLU A 124 -9.07 -12.55 -16.55
C GLU A 124 -10.35 -12.07 -17.26
N ILE A 125 -11.07 -12.96 -17.93
CA ILE A 125 -12.36 -12.63 -18.57
C ILE A 125 -13.38 -12.20 -17.51
N ARG A 126 -13.50 -12.97 -16.42
CA ARG A 126 -14.39 -12.64 -15.30
C ARG A 126 -14.06 -11.29 -14.66
N ALA A 127 -12.77 -10.96 -14.51
CA ALA A 127 -12.34 -9.69 -13.97
C ALA A 127 -12.77 -8.52 -14.87
N VAL A 128 -12.54 -8.65 -16.19
CA VAL A 128 -12.95 -7.63 -17.17
C VAL A 128 -14.47 -7.47 -17.22
N GLU A 129 -15.23 -8.57 -17.18
CA GLU A 129 -16.69 -8.53 -17.11
C GLU A 129 -17.21 -7.85 -15.82
N ALA A 130 -16.46 -7.96 -14.72
CA ALA A 130 -16.73 -7.26 -13.48
C ALA A 130 -16.26 -5.79 -13.47
N GLY A 131 -15.67 -5.31 -14.57
CA GLY A 131 -15.22 -3.92 -14.75
C GLY A 131 -13.81 -3.63 -14.23
N LEU A 132 -12.99 -4.65 -13.98
CA LEU A 132 -11.59 -4.50 -13.60
C LEU A 132 -10.71 -4.26 -14.83
N ALA A 133 -9.60 -3.56 -14.64
CA ALA A 133 -8.57 -3.39 -15.66
C ALA A 133 -7.72 -4.67 -15.82
N PRO A 134 -7.04 -4.86 -16.96
CA PRO A 134 -6.18 -6.02 -17.18
C PRO A 134 -5.12 -6.18 -16.09
N GLY A 135 -4.99 -7.40 -15.55
CA GLY A 135 -4.02 -7.74 -14.50
C GLY A 135 -4.46 -7.41 -13.07
N GLN A 136 -5.60 -6.73 -12.88
CA GLN A 136 -6.12 -6.47 -11.54
C GLN A 136 -6.75 -7.71 -10.94
N THR A 137 -6.35 -8.01 -9.69
CA THR A 137 -6.93 -9.08 -8.90
C THR A 137 -8.16 -8.62 -8.10
N ARG A 138 -8.25 -7.31 -7.82
CA ARG A 138 -9.33 -6.69 -7.03
C ARG A 138 -9.64 -5.28 -7.53
N PRO A 139 -10.89 -4.81 -7.36
CA PRO A 139 -11.21 -3.39 -7.55
C PRO A 139 -10.59 -2.55 -6.41
N GLY A 140 -10.28 -1.30 -6.71
CA GLY A 140 -9.79 -0.35 -5.71
C GLY A 140 -10.89 0.34 -4.89
N LEU A 141 -10.50 0.97 -3.78
CA LEU A 141 -11.41 1.73 -2.91
C LEU A 141 -11.66 3.18 -3.37
N ARG A 142 -11.05 3.61 -4.50
CA ARG A 142 -11.13 4.98 -5.01
C ARG A 142 -10.63 6.02 -4.00
N LEU A 143 -9.48 5.73 -3.38
CA LEU A 143 -8.89 6.55 -2.32
C LEU A 143 -7.66 7.36 -2.76
N ILE A 144 -7.31 7.36 -4.05
CA ILE A 144 -6.13 8.08 -4.55
C ILE A 144 -6.14 9.57 -4.22
N ASP A 145 -7.28 10.26 -4.35
CA ASP A 145 -7.34 11.69 -4.03
C ASP A 145 -7.05 11.97 -2.55
N GLU A 146 -7.47 11.07 -1.65
CA GLU A 146 -7.20 11.19 -0.22
C GLU A 146 -5.74 10.81 0.11
N LEU A 147 -5.21 9.80 -0.59
CA LEU A 147 -3.81 9.42 -0.47
C LEU A 147 -2.87 10.55 -0.91
N ASN A 148 -3.17 11.24 -2.01
CA ASN A 148 -2.39 12.40 -2.46
C ASN A 148 -2.35 13.48 -1.37
N GLN A 149 -3.47 13.74 -0.69
CA GLN A 149 -3.49 14.67 0.44
C GLN A 149 -2.68 14.18 1.64
N CYS A 150 -2.65 12.86 1.88
CA CYS A 150 -1.80 12.25 2.91
C CYS A 150 -0.32 12.44 2.58
N LEU A 151 0.08 12.15 1.34
CA LEU A 151 1.44 12.37 0.84
C LEU A 151 1.86 13.85 0.94
N ASP A 152 0.99 14.78 0.55
CA ASP A 152 1.24 16.21 0.69
C ASP A 152 1.51 16.61 2.14
N ARG A 153 0.66 16.15 3.07
CA ARG A 153 0.83 16.39 4.51
C ARG A 153 2.13 15.80 5.05
N PHE A 154 2.47 14.60 4.62
CA PHE A 154 3.72 13.93 4.99
C PHE A 154 4.93 14.73 4.49
N CYS A 155 4.96 15.10 3.20
CA CYS A 155 6.02 15.92 2.63
C CYS A 155 6.16 17.27 3.34
N LEU A 156 5.05 17.96 3.63
CA LEU A 156 5.05 19.23 4.37
C LEU A 156 5.65 19.06 5.77
N THR A 157 5.30 17.98 6.48
CA THR A 157 5.82 17.67 7.82
C THR A 157 7.33 17.45 7.81
N LEU A 158 7.86 16.83 6.75
CA LEU A 158 9.29 16.55 6.59
C LEU A 158 10.09 17.69 5.96
N GLY A 159 9.40 18.73 5.45
CA GLY A 159 9.98 19.83 4.71
C GLY A 159 10.38 19.49 3.27
N LEU A 160 9.86 18.38 2.72
CA LEU A 160 10.01 17.99 1.31
C LEU A 160 9.11 18.86 0.44
N LYS A 161 9.48 19.01 -0.85
CA LYS A 161 8.85 19.97 -1.78
C LYS A 161 8.10 19.31 -2.92
N SER A 162 8.40 18.06 -3.22
CA SER A 162 7.76 17.33 -4.30
C SER A 162 7.87 15.83 -4.07
N ILE A 163 7.06 15.08 -4.79
CA ILE A 163 7.08 13.63 -4.83
C ILE A 163 7.56 13.23 -6.23
N PHE A 164 8.52 12.30 -6.28
CA PHE A 164 8.98 11.65 -7.48
C PHE A 164 8.41 10.24 -7.52
N MET A 165 8.04 9.80 -8.71
CA MET A 165 7.40 8.51 -8.93
C MET A 165 7.77 8.04 -10.33
N GLU A 166 8.32 6.83 -10.44
CA GLU A 166 8.54 6.19 -11.73
C GLU A 166 7.23 5.60 -12.28
N ALA A 167 7.26 5.05 -13.50
CA ALA A 167 6.09 4.43 -14.11
C ALA A 167 5.63 3.22 -13.29
N LEU A 168 4.72 3.51 -12.38
CA LEU A 168 3.96 2.63 -11.53
C LEU A 168 3.13 1.67 -12.41
N PHE A 169 3.63 0.46 -12.68
CA PHE A 169 3.01 -0.49 -13.62
C PHE A 169 2.03 -1.49 -13.00
N TYR A 170 1.82 -1.49 -11.67
CA TYR A 170 0.96 -2.49 -10.98
C TYR A 170 0.04 -1.92 -9.89
N HIS A 171 -0.46 -0.69 -10.07
CA HIS A 171 -1.12 0.03 -8.99
C HIS A 171 -2.63 -0.06 -9.12
N ASN A 172 -3.21 -0.84 -8.22
CA ASN A 172 -4.65 -0.82 -7.99
C ASN A 172 -4.98 0.37 -7.11
N ALA A 173 -5.92 1.20 -7.58
CA ALA A 173 -6.29 2.48 -7.01
C ALA A 173 -7.77 2.77 -7.25
#